data_AF-A0A1J8Q0F4-F1
#
_entry.id   AF-A0A1J8Q0F4-F1
#
_cell.length_a   1.000
_cell.length_b   1.000
_cell.length_c   1.000
_cell.angle_alpha   90.00
_cell.angle_beta   90.00
_cell.angle_gamma   90.00
#
_symmetry.space_group_name_H-M   'P 1'
#
loop_
_entity.id
_entity.type
_entity.pdbx_description
1 polymer ?
#
loop_
_entity_poly.entity_id
_entity_poly.type
_entity_poly.pdbx_seq_one_letter_code
_entity_poly.pdbx_strand_id
1 'polypeptide(L)'
;MFRFLNETLPRESSDDKRLVALEHDEPKRRLLRDATALRKLRGITQAKMAEEVGVSRRTLEEWLQGRRYPKGPGMTLIRRWVDQHQKATTSI
;
A
#
# COMPACT_ATOMS: atom_id res chain seq x y z
N MET A 1 -47.02 23.24 5.17
CA MET A 1 -47.65 21.97 4.75
C MET A 1 -46.54 21.05 4.27
N PHE A 2 -46.15 20.05 5.07
CA PHE A 2 -45.11 19.09 4.74
C PHE A 2 -45.68 18.02 3.78
N ARG A 3 -44.98 17.73 2.68
CA ARG A 3 -45.22 16.54 1.85
C ARG A 3 -43.89 15.90 1.44
N PHE A 4 -43.37 15.06 2.32
CA PHE A 4 -42.58 13.85 2.00
C PHE A 4 -43.49 12.91 1.16
N LEU A 5 -43.10 12.04 0.22
CA LEU A 5 -41.86 11.33 -0.12
C LEU A 5 -42.13 10.67 -1.50
N ASN A 6 -41.20 10.69 -2.46
CA ASN A 6 -40.89 9.54 -3.33
C ASN A 6 -39.64 9.82 -4.19
N GLU A 7 -38.51 10.11 -3.55
CA GLU A 7 -37.21 9.88 -4.18
C GLU A 7 -36.83 8.43 -3.92
N THR A 8 -36.96 7.60 -4.96
CA THR A 8 -36.28 6.30 -5.03
C THR A 8 -34.79 6.53 -4.80
N LEU A 9 -34.34 6.36 -3.56
CA LEU A 9 -32.93 6.24 -3.24
C LEU A 9 -32.38 5.08 -4.07
N PRO A 10 -31.38 5.31 -4.96
CA PRO A 10 -30.70 4.19 -5.59
C PRO A 10 -30.11 3.33 -4.47
N ARG A 11 -30.42 2.02 -4.49
CA ARG A 11 -29.78 1.06 -3.59
C ARG A 11 -28.29 1.09 -3.89
N GLU A 12 -27.50 1.69 -3.00
CA GLU A 12 -26.05 1.72 -3.13
C GLU A 12 -25.53 0.28 -3.26
N SER A 13 -25.09 -0.08 -4.48
CA SER A 13 -24.59 -1.43 -4.75
C SER A 13 -23.30 -1.64 -3.97
N SER A 14 -23.09 -2.85 -3.46
CA SER A 14 -21.88 -3.21 -2.71
C SER A 14 -20.59 -3.10 -3.55
N ASP A 15 -20.70 -2.95 -4.87
CA ASP A 15 -19.59 -2.74 -5.79
C ASP A 15 -18.96 -1.35 -5.68
N ASP A 16 -19.76 -0.30 -5.43
CA ASP A 16 -19.26 1.06 -5.22
C ASP A 16 -18.32 1.13 -4.01
N LYS A 17 -18.65 0.41 -2.94
CA LYS A 17 -17.81 0.35 -1.73
C LYS A 17 -16.45 -0.29 -1.99
N ARG A 18 -16.36 -1.26 -2.91
CA ARG A 18 -15.08 -1.87 -3.33
C ARG A 18 -14.28 -0.92 -4.21
N LEU A 19 -14.92 -0.18 -5.11
CA LEU A 19 -14.27 0.81 -5.95
C LEU A 19 -13.65 1.94 -5.11
N VAL A 20 -14.43 2.49 -4.17
CA VAL A 20 -13.99 3.58 -3.27
C VAL A 20 -12.86 3.14 -2.34
N ALA A 21 -12.87 1.88 -1.87
CA ALA A 21 -11.79 1.34 -1.05
C ALA A 21 -10.48 1.14 -1.83
N LEU A 22 -10.55 0.84 -3.13
CA LEU A 22 -9.38 0.75 -3.99
C LEU A 22 -8.76 2.13 -4.26
N GLU A 23 -9.58 3.18 -4.46
CA GLU A 23 -9.10 4.56 -4.63
C GLU A 23 -8.41 5.11 -3.38
N HIS A 24 -8.96 4.86 -2.18
CA HIS A 24 -8.41 5.41 -0.94
C HIS A 24 -7.05 4.81 -0.54
N ASP A 25 -6.75 3.57 -0.98
CA ASP A 25 -5.50 2.86 -0.67
C ASP A 25 -4.47 2.86 -1.81
N GLU A 26 -4.80 3.45 -2.97
CA GLU A 26 -3.91 3.53 -4.13
C GLU A 26 -2.51 4.10 -3.83
N PRO A 27 -2.32 5.15 -2.99
CA PRO A 27 -0.97 5.59 -2.64
C PRO A 27 -0.16 4.53 -1.88
N LYS A 28 -0.82 3.65 -1.10
CA LYS A 28 -0.15 2.56 -0.36
C LYS A 28 0.25 1.44 -1.31
N ARG A 29 -0.63 1.11 -2.27
CA ARG A 29 -0.36 0.10 -3.30
C ARG A 29 0.84 0.51 -4.16
N ARG A 30 0.87 1.77 -4.61
CA ARG A 30 2.01 2.30 -5.37
C ARG A 30 3.32 2.18 -4.59
N LEU A 31 3.34 2.62 -3.34
CA LEU A 31 4.54 2.52 -2.49
C LEU A 31 5.06 1.08 -2.36
N LEU A 32 4.17 0.10 -2.18
CA LEU A 32 4.55 -1.31 -2.08
C LEU A 32 5.04 -1.90 -3.41
N ARG A 33 4.48 -1.43 -4.54
CA ARG A 33 4.99 -1.78 -5.88
C ARG A 33 6.40 -1.24 -6.07
N ASP A 34 6.63 0.03 -5.72
CA ASP A 34 7.94 0.67 -5.82
C ASP A 34 8.97 -0.04 -4.93
N ALA A 35 8.58 -0.37 -3.69
CA ALA A 35 9.43 -1.12 -2.78
C ALA A 35 9.79 -2.51 -3.33
N THR A 36 8.83 -3.20 -3.97
CA THR A 36 9.06 -4.50 -4.61
C THR A 36 10.03 -4.39 -5.80
N ALA A 37 9.83 -3.39 -6.65
CA ALA A 37 10.69 -3.14 -7.80
C ALA A 37 12.13 -2.81 -7.36
N LEU A 38 12.27 -1.94 -6.36
CA LEU A 38 13.56 -1.54 -5.82
C LEU A 38 14.30 -2.70 -5.14
N ARG A 39 13.58 -3.57 -4.41
CA ARG A 39 14.15 -4.81 -3.85
C ARG A 39 14.73 -5.70 -4.95
N LYS A 40 13.99 -5.89 -6.05
CA LYS A 40 14.44 -6.69 -7.20
C LYS A 40 15.65 -6.05 -7.89
N LEU A 41 15.63 -4.73 -8.08
CA LEU A 41 16.72 -3.98 -8.69
C LEU A 41 18.02 -4.06 -7.87
N ARG A 42 17.90 -3.99 -6.54
CA ARG A 42 19.02 -4.19 -5.62
C ARG A 42 19.49 -5.64 -5.51
N GLY A 43 18.76 -6.62 -6.07
CA GLY A 43 19.11 -8.03 -6.00
C GLY A 43 19.08 -8.64 -4.59
N ILE A 44 18.40 -8.00 -3.62
CA ILE A 44 18.37 -8.48 -2.24
C ILE A 44 17.21 -9.44 -1.98
N THR A 45 17.41 -10.36 -1.04
CA THR A 45 16.35 -11.26 -0.59
C THR A 45 15.30 -10.51 0.23
N GLN A 46 14.11 -11.10 0.33
CA GLN A 46 13.06 -10.55 1.18
C GLN A 46 13.42 -10.58 2.67
N ALA A 47 14.20 -11.57 3.11
CA ALA A 47 14.73 -11.60 4.47
C ALA A 47 15.64 -10.40 4.72
N LYS A 48 16.56 -10.11 3.79
CA LYS A 48 17.46 -8.98 3.92
C LYS A 48 16.73 -7.64 3.93
N MET A 49 15.73 -7.47 3.05
CA MET A 49 14.88 -6.28 3.06
C MET A 49 14.12 -6.16 4.40
N ALA A 50 13.63 -7.26 4.96
CA ALA A 50 12.92 -7.23 6.24
C ALA A 50 13.81 -6.79 7.40
N GLU A 51 15.07 -7.25 7.42
CA GLU A 51 16.09 -6.79 8.38
C GLU A 51 16.35 -5.28 8.24
N GLU A 52 16.55 -4.79 7.00
CA GLU A 52 16.80 -3.36 6.74
C GLU A 52 15.60 -2.46 7.12
N VAL A 53 14.38 -2.95 6.92
CA VAL A 53 13.13 -2.25 7.29
C VAL A 53 12.85 -2.36 8.80
N GLY A 54 13.42 -3.35 9.50
CA GLY A 54 13.20 -3.60 10.92
C GLY A 54 11.88 -4.31 11.23
N VAL A 55 11.41 -5.20 10.33
CA VAL A 55 10.19 -5.99 10.50
C VAL A 55 10.44 -7.48 10.28
N SER A 56 9.52 -8.33 10.71
CA SER A 56 9.65 -9.76 10.40
C SER A 56 9.52 -10.02 8.90
N ARG A 57 10.22 -11.05 8.40
CA ARG A 57 10.09 -11.50 6.99
C ARG A 57 8.64 -11.76 6.60
N ARG A 58 7.86 -12.36 7.52
CA ARG A 58 6.43 -12.66 7.33
C ARG A 58 5.60 -11.39 7.19
N THR A 59 5.85 -10.39 8.04
CA THR A 59 5.17 -9.08 7.96
C THR A 59 5.44 -8.39 6.63
N LEU A 60 6.70 -8.36 6.21
CA LEU A 60 7.06 -7.79 4.91
C LEU A 60 6.40 -8.54 3.74
N GLU A 61 6.29 -9.87 3.84
CA GLU A 61 5.60 -10.69 2.84
C GLU A 61 4.13 -10.34 2.68
N GLU A 62 3.41 -10.20 3.79
CA GLU A 62 2.00 -9.81 3.76
C GLU A 62 1.80 -8.44 3.13
N TRP A 63 2.75 -7.52 3.36
CA TRP A 63 2.73 -6.19 2.77
C TRP A 63 2.98 -6.24 1.27
N LEU A 64 4.07 -6.89 0.82
CA LEU A 64 4.40 -6.94 -0.61
C LEU A 64 3.38 -7.73 -1.44
N GLN A 65 2.73 -8.73 -0.84
CA GLN A 65 1.65 -9.50 -1.49
C GLN A 65 0.29 -8.79 -1.44
N GLY A 66 0.17 -7.66 -0.73
CA GLY A 66 -1.10 -6.95 -0.55
C GLY A 66 -2.12 -7.70 0.31
N ARG A 67 -1.69 -8.75 1.05
CA ARG A 67 -2.54 -9.44 2.04
C ARG A 67 -2.84 -8.55 3.24
N ARG A 68 -1.92 -7.64 3.57
CA ARG A 68 -2.08 -6.65 4.63
C ARG A 68 -1.39 -5.35 4.23
N TYR A 69 -2.04 -4.21 4.42
CA TYR A 69 -1.37 -2.92 4.23
C TYR A 69 -0.66 -2.48 5.51
N PRO A 70 0.57 -1.91 5.40
CA PRO A 70 1.20 -1.28 6.54
C PRO A 70 0.32 -0.14 7.06
N LYS A 71 0.28 0.03 8.39
CA LYS A 71 -0.47 1.10 9.07
C LYS A 71 0.47 1.84 10.02
N GLY A 72 0.24 3.14 10.22
CA GLY A 72 0.99 3.97 11.16
C GLY A 72 2.51 3.84 10.96
N PRO A 73 3.28 3.42 12.00
CA PRO A 73 4.73 3.30 11.92
C PRO A 73 5.24 2.44 10.76
N GLY A 74 4.53 1.36 10.41
CA GLY A 74 4.93 0.47 9.31
C GLY A 74 4.94 1.17 7.95
N MET A 75 4.06 2.15 7.75
CA MET A 75 4.03 2.94 6.52
C MET A 75 5.29 3.80 6.41
N THR A 76 5.66 4.43 7.52
CA THR A 76 6.87 5.28 7.61
C THR A 76 8.13 4.47 7.34
N LEU A 77 8.22 3.24 7.88
CA LEU A 77 9.38 2.36 7.65
C LEU A 77 9.58 2.04 6.17
N ILE A 78 8.52 1.61 5.47
CA ILE A 78 8.59 1.32 4.03
C ILE A 78 8.91 2.59 3.24
N ARG A 79 8.27 3.72 3.54
CA ARG A 79 8.52 4.98 2.84
C ARG A 79 9.98 5.43 2.98
N ARG A 80 10.54 5.38 4.19
CA ARG A 80 11.94 5.73 4.45
C ARG A 80 12.88 4.78 3.72
N TRP A 81 12.61 3.48 3.76
CA TRP A 81 13.42 2.51 3.04
C TRP A 81 13.43 2.77 1.53
N VAL A 82 12.27 3.07 0.92
CA VAL A 82 12.20 3.42 -0.51
C VAL A 82 12.99 4.70 -0.81
N ASP A 83 12.77 5.78 -0.05
CA ASP A 83 13.46 7.07 -0.28
C ASP A 83 15.00 6.94 -0.19
N GLN A 84 15.50 6.17 0.77
CA GLN A 84 16.93 5.92 0.95
C GLN A 84 17.56 5.20 -0.24
N HIS A 85 16.85 4.23 -0.82
CA HIS A 85 17.41 3.34 -1.83
C HIS A 85 17.09 3.78 -3.28
N GLN A 86 16.08 4.63 -3.47
CA GLN A 86 15.75 5.22 -4.77
C GLN A 86 16.86 6.18 -5.23
N LYS A 87 17.36 7.03 -4.32
CA LYS A 87 18.45 7.98 -4.57
C LYS A 87 19.76 7.30 -4.99
N ALA A 88 20.05 6.14 -4.41
CA ALA A 88 21.24 5.36 -4.71
C ALA A 88 21.24 4.77 -6.13
N THR A 89 20.06 4.57 -6.73
CA THR A 89 19.93 3.97 -8.06
C THR A 89 20.03 5.01 -9.18
N THR A 90 19.60 6.26 -8.93
CA THR A 90 19.60 7.34 -9.94
C THR A 90 20.97 7.99 -10.18
N SER A 91 22.01 7.61 -9.44
CA SER A 91 23.34 8.25 -9.50
C SER A 91 24.34 7.56 -10.47
N ILE A 92 23.88 7.01 -11.60
CA ILE A 92 24.73 6.36 -12.62
C ILE A 92 24.62 7.12 -13.94
#